data_AF-Q9RU12-F1
#
_entry.id   AF-Q9RU12-F1
#
_cell.length_a   1.000
_cell.length_b   1.000
_cell.length_c   1.000
_cell.angle_alpha   90.00
_cell.angle_beta   90.00
_cell.angle_gamma   90.00
#
_symmetry.space_group_name_H-M   'P 1'
#
loop_
_entity.id
_entity.type
_entity.pdbx_description
1 polymer ?
#
loop_
_entity_poly.entity_id
_entity_poly.type
_entity_poly.pdbx_seq_one_letter_code
_entity_poly.pdbx_strand_id
1 'polypeptide(L)'
;MMFRRRAVAAPLPLLAELRDVDSPSAAARVGAEFGGEPHFAKDLQRVRPWLPPELTGAALLDAIRREEWTGFLALLAEDGPWVYVQNVREVQVLSRLYSRLARAAGQGPGARGEGLGVKASAELSALEAEFWEVTAVFAAEQRGRWAAQRRG
;
A
#
# COMPACT_ATOMS: atom_id res chain seq x y z
N MET A 1 23.69 17.49 -28.87
CA MET A 1 22.83 17.94 -27.75
C MET A 1 22.72 16.80 -26.74
N MET A 2 23.33 16.93 -25.56
CA MET A 2 23.19 15.96 -24.48
C MET A 2 22.14 16.46 -23.50
N PHE A 3 21.01 15.75 -23.40
CA PHE A 3 20.03 15.98 -22.34
C PHE A 3 20.65 15.52 -21.01
N ARG A 4 21.21 16.45 -20.23
CA ARG A 4 21.45 16.20 -18.80
C ARG A 4 20.10 16.14 -18.11
N ARG A 5 19.54 14.93 -17.94
CA ARG A 5 18.51 14.71 -16.93
C ARG A 5 19.12 15.09 -15.58
N ARG A 6 18.68 16.21 -15.03
CA ARG A 6 18.92 16.51 -13.63
C ARG A 6 18.08 15.50 -12.85
N ALA A 7 18.70 14.38 -12.50
CA ALA A 7 18.11 13.44 -11.55
C ALA A 7 18.02 14.19 -10.23
N VAL A 8 16.86 14.79 -9.94
CA VAL A 8 16.49 15.06 -8.56
C VAL A 8 16.08 13.69 -8.01
N ALA A 9 17.07 12.92 -7.57
CA ALA A 9 16.82 11.79 -6.69
C ALA A 9 16.37 12.39 -5.34
N ALA A 10 15.11 12.82 -5.27
CA ALA A 10 14.46 12.99 -3.99
C ALA A 10 14.50 11.60 -3.33
N PRO A 11 14.94 11.51 -2.06
CA PRO A 11 15.10 10.21 -1.44
C PRO A 11 13.75 9.50 -1.49
N LEU A 12 13.74 8.26 -1.96
CA LEU A 12 12.70 7.29 -1.67
C LEU A 12 13.23 6.47 -0.47
N PRO A 13 12.98 6.83 0.80
CA PRO A 13 13.30 5.93 1.90
C PRO A 13 12.03 5.61 2.67
N LEU A 14 10.98 5.09 2.02
CA LEU A 14 9.82 4.49 2.68
C LEU A 14 9.19 3.41 1.77
N LEU A 15 10.01 2.66 1.04
CA LEU A 15 9.56 1.42 0.39
C LEU A 15 10.47 0.32 0.93
N ALA A 16 9.93 -0.48 1.84
CA ALA A 16 10.66 -1.60 2.42
C ALA A 16 10.55 -2.81 1.52
N GLU A 17 9.36 -3.07 0.96
CA GLU A 17 9.16 -4.16 0.01
C GLU A 17 8.24 -3.82 -1.15
N LEU A 18 8.49 -4.48 -2.28
CA LEU A 18 7.68 -4.41 -3.50
C LEU A 18 7.67 -5.78 -4.19
N ARG A 19 6.49 -6.35 -4.36
CA ARG A 19 6.29 -7.65 -5.02
C ARG A 19 5.25 -7.55 -6.12
N ASP A 20 5.58 -8.11 -7.28
CA ASP A 20 4.63 -8.26 -8.38
C ASP A 20 3.69 -9.45 -8.11
N VAL A 21 2.40 -9.25 -8.35
CA VAL A 21 1.32 -10.21 -8.18
C VAL A 21 0.58 -10.32 -9.51
N ASP A 22 1.23 -10.97 -10.47
CA ASP A 22 0.79 -11.12 -11.86
C ASP A 22 -0.03 -12.38 -12.14
N SER A 23 -0.07 -13.30 -11.18
CA SER A 23 -0.59 -14.65 -11.38
C SER A 23 -1.12 -15.27 -10.09
N PRO A 24 -1.97 -16.32 -10.16
CA PRO A 24 -2.42 -17.04 -8.97
C PRO A 24 -1.25 -17.64 -8.16
N SER A 25 -0.23 -18.16 -8.84
CA SER A 25 0.97 -18.71 -8.18
C SER A 25 1.82 -17.63 -7.52
N ALA A 26 1.93 -16.44 -8.11
CA ALA A 26 2.57 -15.31 -7.47
C ALA A 26 1.81 -14.87 -6.21
N ALA A 27 0.48 -14.74 -6.29
CA ALA A 27 -0.36 -14.41 -5.14
C ALA A 27 -0.24 -15.43 -4.00
N ALA A 28 -0.25 -16.73 -4.33
CA ALA A 28 -0.08 -17.79 -3.33
C ALA A 28 1.29 -17.72 -2.64
N ARG A 29 2.38 -17.51 -3.41
CA ARG A 29 3.74 -17.41 -2.88
C ARG A 29 3.91 -16.19 -1.98
N VAL A 30 3.56 -15.01 -2.50
CA VAL A 30 3.72 -13.74 -1.79
C VAL A 30 2.83 -13.71 -0.54
N GLY A 31 1.60 -14.21 -0.63
CA GLY A 31 0.71 -14.28 0.52
C GLY A 31 1.11 -15.34 1.56
N ALA A 32 1.86 -16.37 1.18
CA ALA A 32 2.49 -17.30 2.14
C ALA A 32 3.72 -16.68 2.81
N GLU A 33 4.49 -15.86 2.08
CA GLU A 33 5.69 -15.17 2.58
C GLU A 33 5.32 -14.07 3.59
N PHE A 34 4.38 -13.19 3.25
CA PHE A 34 4.07 -11.99 4.05
C PHE A 34 2.74 -12.06 4.80
N GLY A 35 1.96 -13.12 4.62
CA GLY A 35 0.60 -13.19 5.14
C GLY A 35 0.47 -13.15 6.67
N GLY A 36 1.55 -13.48 7.38
CA GLY A 36 1.65 -13.43 8.83
C GLY A 36 2.26 -12.13 9.37
N GLU A 37 2.67 -11.20 8.50
CA GLU A 37 3.29 -9.94 8.91
C GLU A 37 2.29 -9.05 9.67
N PRO A 38 2.78 -8.23 10.62
CA PRO A 38 1.95 -7.27 11.32
C PRO A 38 1.18 -6.38 10.35
N HIS A 39 -0.10 -6.16 10.68
CA HIS A 39 -1.01 -5.29 9.93
C HIS A 39 -1.32 -5.68 8.47
N PHE A 40 -0.68 -6.71 7.90
CA PHE A 40 -0.87 -7.16 6.51
C PHE A 40 -2.34 -7.29 6.12
N ALA A 41 -3.10 -8.14 6.83
CA ALA A 41 -4.50 -8.36 6.52
C ALA A 41 -5.34 -7.10 6.77
N LYS A 42 -5.12 -6.45 7.92
CA LYS A 42 -5.85 -5.27 8.35
C LYS A 42 -5.77 -4.13 7.34
N ASP A 43 -4.56 -3.82 6.87
CA ASP A 43 -4.32 -2.70 5.97
C ASP A 43 -4.90 -2.96 4.58
N LEU A 44 -4.70 -4.17 4.05
CA LEU A 44 -5.25 -4.54 2.75
C LEU A 44 -6.79 -4.57 2.77
N GLN A 45 -7.40 -5.04 3.86
CA GLN A 45 -8.85 -5.08 4.02
C GLN A 45 -9.46 -3.70 4.30
N ARG A 46 -8.71 -2.78 4.92
CA ARG A 46 -9.20 -1.43 5.29
C ARG A 46 -9.86 -0.70 4.13
N VAL A 47 -9.35 -0.89 2.92
CA VAL A 47 -9.83 -0.22 1.70
C VAL A 47 -10.66 -1.11 0.79
N ARG A 48 -11.01 -2.32 1.25
CA ARG A 48 -11.68 -3.36 0.46
C ARG A 48 -12.91 -3.92 1.19
N PRO A 49 -13.95 -3.10 1.41
CA PRO A 49 -15.16 -3.54 2.13
C PRO A 49 -15.95 -4.64 1.40
N TRP A 50 -15.61 -4.95 0.14
CA TRP A 50 -16.20 -6.05 -0.63
C TRP A 50 -15.55 -7.41 -0.36
N LEU A 51 -14.43 -7.46 0.38
CA LEU A 51 -13.78 -8.73 0.75
C LEU A 51 -14.26 -9.20 2.13
N PRO A 52 -14.42 -10.53 2.33
CA PRO A 52 -14.70 -11.07 3.64
C PRO A 52 -13.58 -10.76 4.65
N PRO A 53 -13.91 -10.25 5.86
CA PRO A 53 -12.92 -9.82 6.86
C PRO A 53 -12.10 -10.97 7.46
N GLU A 54 -12.55 -12.21 7.35
CA GLU A 54 -11.86 -13.41 7.82
C GLU A 54 -10.69 -13.85 6.91
N LEU A 55 -10.59 -13.28 5.70
CA LEU A 55 -9.52 -13.64 4.77
C LEU A 55 -8.17 -13.15 5.27
N THR A 56 -7.18 -14.03 5.27
CA THR A 56 -5.81 -13.73 5.68
C THR A 56 -4.79 -14.35 4.71
N GLY A 57 -3.55 -13.87 4.77
CA GLY A 57 -2.40 -14.37 4.00
C GLY A 57 -2.68 -14.64 2.52
N ALA A 58 -2.35 -15.85 2.07
CA ALA A 58 -2.53 -16.28 0.68
C ALA A 58 -3.98 -16.22 0.19
N ALA A 59 -4.95 -16.54 1.07
CA ALA A 59 -6.37 -16.50 0.71
C ALA A 59 -6.83 -15.05 0.47
N LEU A 60 -6.34 -14.10 1.27
CA LEU A 60 -6.61 -12.68 1.07
C LEU A 60 -6.00 -12.18 -0.23
N LEU A 61 -4.72 -12.47 -0.50
CA LEU A 61 -4.06 -11.96 -1.69
C LEU A 61 -4.63 -12.55 -2.99
N ASP A 62 -5.04 -13.82 -2.98
CA ASP A 62 -5.76 -14.39 -4.12
C ASP A 62 -7.15 -13.78 -4.30
N ALA A 63 -7.88 -13.47 -3.23
CA ALA A 63 -9.17 -12.78 -3.32
C ALA A 63 -9.02 -11.36 -3.89
N ILE A 64 -8.02 -10.60 -3.44
CA ILE A 64 -7.68 -9.28 -3.99
C ILE A 64 -7.41 -9.41 -5.49
N ARG A 65 -6.52 -10.32 -5.90
CA ARG A 65 -6.20 -10.52 -7.33
C ARG A 65 -7.43 -10.90 -8.16
N ARG A 66 -8.37 -11.70 -7.62
CA ARG A 66 -9.61 -12.06 -8.32
C ARG A 66 -10.54 -10.86 -8.53
N GLU A 67 -10.66 -9.99 -7.53
CA GLU A 67 -11.53 -8.81 -7.56
C GLU A 67 -10.89 -7.59 -8.25
N GLU A 68 -9.57 -7.47 -8.21
CA GLU A 68 -8.81 -6.27 -8.62
C GLU A 68 -7.76 -6.53 -9.69
N TRP A 69 -7.63 -7.76 -10.20
CA TRP A 69 -6.62 -8.14 -11.20
C TRP A 69 -5.17 -8.04 -10.66
N THR A 70 -4.20 -8.19 -11.57
CA THR A 70 -2.76 -8.13 -11.29
C THR A 70 -2.33 -6.75 -10.78
N GLY A 71 -1.31 -6.72 -9.93
CA GLY A 71 -0.79 -5.49 -9.35
C GLY A 71 0.45 -5.71 -8.50
N PHE A 72 0.77 -4.71 -7.70
CA PHE A 72 1.92 -4.69 -6.81
C PHE A 72 1.45 -4.68 -5.36
N LEU A 73 1.97 -5.63 -4.59
CA LEU A 73 1.97 -5.55 -3.12
C LEU A 73 3.20 -4.74 -2.70
N ALA A 74 3.00 -3.72 -1.87
CA ALA A 74 4.08 -2.89 -1.35
C ALA A 74 3.97 -2.70 0.16
N LEU A 75 5.12 -2.68 0.84
CA LEU A 75 5.25 -2.27 2.24
C LEU A 75 5.95 -0.90 2.28
N LEU A 76 5.23 0.12 2.74
CA LEU A 76 5.73 1.49 2.72
C LEU A 76 6.55 1.80 3.99
N ALA A 77 7.82 1.39 4.03
CA ALA A 77 8.73 1.37 5.20
C ALA A 77 8.54 0.16 6.11
N GLU A 78 9.58 -0.22 6.87
CA GLU A 78 9.63 -1.47 7.64
C GLU A 78 8.45 -1.64 8.62
N ASP A 79 8.04 -0.55 9.29
CA ASP A 79 6.90 -0.51 10.20
C ASP A 79 5.65 0.15 9.58
N GLY A 80 5.63 0.30 8.26
CA GLY A 80 4.61 1.06 7.56
C GLY A 80 3.43 0.22 7.05
N PRO A 81 2.52 0.86 6.29
CA PRO A 81 1.31 0.20 5.82
C PRO A 81 1.59 -0.73 4.64
N TRP A 82 0.86 -1.84 4.61
CA TRP A 82 0.75 -2.68 3.42
C TRP A 82 -0.28 -2.11 2.45
N VAL A 83 0.09 -1.99 1.18
CA VAL A 83 -0.80 -1.52 0.12
C VAL A 83 -0.74 -2.47 -1.08
N TYR A 84 -1.88 -2.64 -1.76
CA TYR A 84 -1.96 -3.33 -3.04
C TYR A 84 -2.52 -2.35 -4.07
N VAL A 85 -1.75 -2.10 -5.11
CA VAL A 85 -2.02 -1.08 -6.14
C VAL A 85 -1.73 -1.63 -7.53
N GLN A 86 -2.30 -1.02 -8.56
CA GLN A 86 -2.20 -1.57 -9.91
C GLN A 86 -0.81 -1.38 -10.54
N ASN A 87 -0.16 -0.26 -10.25
CA ASN A 87 1.04 0.16 -10.99
C ASN A 87 2.02 0.98 -10.14
N VAL A 88 3.25 1.12 -10.64
CA VAL A 88 4.33 1.86 -9.95
C VAL A 88 3.99 3.34 -9.74
N ARG A 89 3.16 3.95 -10.61
CA ARG A 89 2.75 5.35 -10.43
C ARG A 89 1.92 5.51 -9.15
N GLU A 90 1.00 4.58 -8.88
CA GLU A 90 0.22 4.54 -7.65
C GLU A 90 1.12 4.31 -6.42
N VAL A 91 2.09 3.40 -6.50
CA VAL A 91 3.11 3.21 -5.43
C VAL A 91 3.82 4.53 -5.12
N GLN A 92 4.24 5.29 -6.14
CA GLN A 92 4.93 6.58 -5.95
C GLN A 92 4.01 7.66 -5.36
N VAL A 93 2.71 7.65 -5.68
CA VAL A 93 1.74 8.57 -5.06
C VAL A 93 1.61 8.23 -3.58
N LEU A 94 1.34 6.96 -3.25
CA LEU A 94 1.18 6.53 -1.86
C LEU A 94 2.47 6.71 -1.04
N SER A 95 3.64 6.45 -1.62
CA SER A 95 4.94 6.70 -0.96
C SER A 95 5.13 8.17 -0.60
N ARG A 96 4.68 9.10 -1.45
CA ARG A 96 4.76 10.55 -1.17
C ARG A 96 3.79 10.99 -0.08
N LEU A 97 2.56 10.46 -0.10
CA LEU A 97 1.58 10.71 0.95
C LEU A 97 2.06 10.17 2.30
N TYR A 98 2.54 8.92 2.31
CA TYR A 98 3.10 8.32 3.51
C TYR A 98 4.36 9.05 4.00
N SER A 99 5.21 9.56 3.10
CA SER A 99 6.35 10.41 3.50
C SER A 99 5.95 11.69 4.21
N ARG A 100 4.83 12.32 3.80
CA ARG A 100 4.28 13.49 4.51
C ARG A 100 3.79 13.09 5.89
N LEU A 101 3.06 11.97 5.98
CA LEU A 101 2.55 11.42 7.23
C LEU A 101 3.67 11.06 8.22
N ALA A 102 4.68 10.28 7.79
CA ALA A 102 5.79 9.85 8.62
C ALA A 102 6.61 11.04 9.16
N ARG A 103 6.86 12.05 8.31
CA ARG A 103 7.51 13.31 8.74
C ARG A 103 6.69 14.05 9.78
N ALA A 104 5.37 14.17 9.59
CA ALA A 104 4.49 14.82 10.56
C ALA A 104 4.40 14.04 11.89
N ALA A 105 4.51 12.71 11.84
CA ALA A 105 4.57 11.83 13.00
C ALA A 105 5.92 11.87 13.76
N GLY A 106 6.93 12.58 13.23
CA GLY A 106 8.29 12.55 13.78
C GLY A 106 9.01 11.22 13.55
N GLN A 107 8.45 10.32 12.75
CA GLN A 107 9.09 9.07 12.35
C GLN A 107 10.04 9.35 11.19
N GLY A 108 11.34 9.51 11.52
CA GLY A 108 12.39 9.34 10.53
C GLY A 108 12.46 7.87 10.08
N PRO A 109 13.08 7.56 8.92
CA PRO A 109 13.33 6.17 8.54
C PRO A 109 14.23 5.55 9.62
N GLY A 110 13.68 4.67 10.46
CA GLY A 110 14.42 3.93 11.49
C GLY A 110 14.30 4.39 12.95
N ALA A 111 13.23 5.07 13.38
CA ALA A 111 13.04 5.40 14.80
C ALA A 111 11.63 5.10 15.33
N ARG A 112 11.48 4.03 16.10
CA ARG A 112 10.52 3.99 17.21
C ARG A 112 11.27 4.19 18.51
N GLY A 113 10.81 5.16 19.29
CA GLY A 113 11.03 5.21 20.73
C GLY A 113 9.66 5.20 21.39
N GLU A 114 9.46 4.27 22.32
CA GLU A 114 8.36 4.33 23.27
C GLU A 114 8.30 5.72 23.93
N GLY A 115 7.07 6.19 24.15
CA GLY A 115 6.80 7.46 24.80
C GLY A 115 6.44 8.53 23.78
N LEU A 116 5.15 8.71 23.57
CA LEU A 116 4.48 10.01 23.59
C LEU A 116 3.01 9.76 23.26
N GLY A 117 2.18 9.71 24.31
CA GLY A 117 0.73 9.86 24.24
C GLY A 117 0.33 11.26 23.76
N VAL A 118 0.90 11.73 22.66
CA VAL A 118 0.45 12.90 21.94
C VAL A 118 -0.76 12.43 21.15
N LYS A 119 -1.95 12.88 21.58
CA LYS A 119 -3.16 12.78 20.76
C LYS A 119 -2.77 13.09 19.32
N ALA A 120 -3.03 12.17 18.39
CA ALA A 120 -2.82 12.41 16.97
C ALA A 120 -3.36 13.82 16.68
N SER A 121 -2.48 14.74 16.28
CA SER A 121 -2.91 16.10 15.98
C SER A 121 -3.99 16.04 14.90
N ALA A 122 -4.88 17.01 14.84
CA ALA A 122 -5.89 17.06 13.79
C ALA A 122 -5.23 16.98 12.39
N GLU A 123 -4.03 17.55 12.26
CA GLU A 123 -3.18 17.44 11.08
C GLU A 123 -2.72 16.00 10.79
N LEU A 124 -2.20 15.27 11.78
CA LEU A 124 -1.77 13.88 11.60
C LEU A 124 -2.95 12.98 11.20
N SER A 125 -4.09 13.18 11.85
CA SER A 125 -5.33 12.45 11.52
C SER A 125 -5.80 12.75 10.10
N ALA A 126 -5.70 14.01 9.65
CA ALA A 126 -6.05 14.41 8.30
C ALA A 126 -5.11 13.81 7.25
N LEU A 127 -3.80 13.76 7.52
CA LEU A 127 -2.82 13.12 6.63
C LEU A 127 -3.02 11.61 6.55
N GLU A 128 -3.34 10.95 7.66
CA GLU A 128 -3.67 9.52 7.66
C GLU A 128 -4.96 9.27 6.86
N ALA A 129 -5.99 10.10 7.06
CA ALA A 129 -7.23 10.01 6.30
C ALA A 129 -7.00 10.20 4.78
N GLU A 130 -6.24 11.23 4.39
CA GLU A 130 -5.86 11.49 2.98
C GLU A 130 -5.17 10.27 2.37
N PHE A 131 -4.22 9.65 3.09
CA PHE A 131 -3.52 8.46 2.62
C PHE A 131 -4.47 7.28 2.35
N TRP A 132 -5.35 6.97 3.31
CA TRP A 132 -6.27 5.83 3.15
C TRP A 132 -7.40 6.10 2.16
N GLU A 133 -7.86 7.35 2.04
CA GLU A 133 -8.85 7.75 1.03
C GLU A 133 -8.30 7.54 -0.38
N VAL A 134 -7.09 8.01 -0.66
CA VAL A 134 -6.45 7.80 -1.98
C VAL A 134 -6.23 6.31 -2.24
N THR A 135 -5.81 5.55 -1.24
CA THR A 135 -5.63 4.09 -1.36
C THR A 135 -6.95 3.39 -1.68
N ALA A 136 -8.06 3.82 -1.08
CA ALA A 136 -9.41 3.29 -1.36
C ALA A 136 -9.92 3.65 -2.76
N VAL A 137 -9.64 4.87 -3.24
CA VAL A 137 -9.95 5.26 -4.61
C VAL A 137 -9.25 4.34 -5.61
N PHE A 138 -7.94 4.09 -5.44
CA PHE A 138 -7.21 3.17 -6.32
C PHE A 138 -7.79 1.75 -6.31
N ALA A 139 -8.07 1.19 -5.14
CA ALA A 139 -8.67 -0.15 -5.03
C ALA A 139 -10.04 -0.22 -5.72
N ALA A 140 -10.90 0.78 -5.52
CA ALA A 140 -12.23 0.84 -6.13
C ALA A 140 -12.18 1.00 -7.66
N GLU A 141 -11.31 1.89 -8.17
CA GLU A 141 -11.11 2.09 -9.61
C GLU A 141 -10.54 0.84 -10.28
N GLN A 142 -9.58 0.18 -9.62
CA GLN A 142 -8.98 -1.05 -10.11
C GLN A 142 -10.02 -2.17 -10.20
N ARG A 143 -10.80 -2.38 -9.13
CA ARG A 143 -11.93 -3.33 -9.13
C ARG A 143 -12.97 -3.02 -10.20
N GLY A 144 -13.36 -1.75 -10.34
CA GLY A 144 -14.34 -1.31 -11.32
C GLY A 144 -13.89 -1.59 -12.76
N ARG A 145 -12.64 -1.25 -13.08
CA ARG A 145 -12.04 -1.54 -14.40
C ARG A 145 -11.99 -3.03 -14.68
N TRP A 146 -11.58 -3.85 -13.70
CA TRP A 146 -11.53 -5.29 -13.88
C TRP A 146 -12.92 -5.90 -14.05
N ALA A 147 -13.91 -5.47 -13.26
CA ALA A 147 -15.29 -5.91 -13.41
C ALA A 147 -15.88 -5.56 -14.77
N ALA A 148 -15.53 -4.40 -15.35
CA ALA A 148 -15.96 -4.02 -16.70
C ALA A 148 -15.32 -4.91 -17.77
N GLN A 149 -14.02 -5.22 -17.65
CA GLN A 149 -13.31 -6.09 -18.59
C GLN A 149 -13.83 -7.53 -18.60
N ARG A 150 -14.28 -8.07 -17.47
CA ARG A 150 -14.86 -9.43 -17.41
C ARG A 150 -16.25 -9.58 -18.03
N ARG A 151 -16.94 -8.46 -18.29
CA ARG A 151 -18.31 -8.46 -18.83
C ARG A 151 -18.38 -8.20 -20.33
N GLY A 152 -17.29 -7.72 -20.93
CA GLY A 152 -17.14 -7.55 -22.38
C GLY A 152 -16.48 -8.77 -23.00
#